data_AF-A0A6A4NIG3-F1
#
_entry.id   AF-A0A6A4NIG3-F1
#
_cell.length_a   1.000
_cell.length_b   1.000
_cell.length_c   1.000
_cell.angle_alpha   90.00
_cell.angle_beta   90.00
_cell.angle_gamma   90.00
#
_symmetry.space_group_name_H-M   'P 1'
#
loop_
_entity.id
_entity.type
_entity.pdbx_description
1 polymer ?
#
loop_
_entity_poly.entity_id
_entity_poly.type
_entity_poly.pdbx_seq_one_letter_code
_entity_poly.pdbx_strand_id
1 'polypeptide(L)'
;MAMKKVLMLLKPSHFSIPPSSTTHPLILRFLESRNKVHHDAVNFCQAILQEKSFEWKALMRNNLSQPINDVDLVVTVGGDGTLLQASHFMDDKIPVLGVNSDPTQIDEVEQFSNEFDATRSTGQLCAATVENFEQVLDSILEGQIVPSNLARIMISVNAQQLSTYALNDILAAHPCPASLSRFSLRIRKNDHDQPCSPLVNCRSSGLRVSTAAGSTAAMHSAGGFSMPILSQDLQYMVREPISSGAVPDFMHGFVKHDQTMYTTWSSRKGIIYVDGSHINHTIQDGDIIEISSKAPTLKVFLPYQLL
;
A
#
# COMPACT_ATOMS: atom_id res chain seq x y z
N MET A 1 18.34 -20.55 -6.22
CA MET A 1 19.53 -19.94 -6.87
C MET A 1 20.28 -19.18 -5.81
N ALA A 2 21.62 -19.14 -5.86
CA ALA A 2 22.37 -18.31 -4.92
C ALA A 2 22.08 -16.83 -5.20
N MET A 3 21.74 -16.05 -4.17
CA MET A 3 21.47 -14.62 -4.25
C MET A 3 22.74 -13.89 -4.72
N LYS A 4 22.64 -13.03 -5.74
CA LYS A 4 23.77 -12.31 -6.33
C LYS A 4 23.64 -10.81 -6.20
N LYS A 5 22.43 -10.26 -6.31
CA LYS A 5 22.18 -8.81 -6.33
C LYS A 5 21.02 -8.40 -5.44
N VAL A 6 21.26 -7.47 -4.52
CA VAL A 6 20.24 -6.89 -3.64
C VAL A 6 20.09 -5.39 -3.88
N LEU A 7 18.85 -4.91 -4.00
CA LEU A 7 18.54 -3.49 -3.99
C LEU A 7 18.00 -3.10 -2.61
N MET A 8 18.70 -2.20 -1.92
CA MET A 8 18.21 -1.57 -0.71
C MET A 8 17.50 -0.26 -1.04
N LEU A 9 16.21 -0.16 -0.70
CA LEU A 9 15.42 1.06 -0.86
C LEU A 9 15.24 1.78 0.46
N LEU A 10 15.59 3.06 0.48
CA LEU A 10 15.64 3.86 1.69
C LEU A 10 14.51 4.89 1.72
N LYS A 11 13.86 5.01 2.89
CA LYS A 11 13.01 6.18 3.19
C LYS A 11 13.91 7.45 3.21
N PRO A 12 13.47 8.58 2.65
CA PRO A 12 14.20 9.83 2.79
C PRO A 12 14.15 10.33 4.24
N SER A 13 15.25 10.87 4.74
CA SER A 13 15.30 11.61 6.01
C SER A 13 14.53 12.93 5.89
N HIS A 14 13.69 13.24 6.88
CA HIS A 14 12.87 14.45 6.87
C HIS A 14 13.73 15.68 7.22
N PHE A 15 14.40 16.26 6.22
CA PHE A 15 15.04 17.60 6.33
C PHE A 15 14.73 18.52 5.16
N SER A 16 13.70 18.22 4.35
CA SER A 16 13.35 19.07 3.21
C SER A 16 12.61 20.36 3.58
N ILE A 17 12.12 20.51 4.82
CA ILE A 17 11.49 21.75 5.30
C ILE A 17 11.96 21.99 6.74
N PRO A 18 12.63 23.12 7.05
CA PRO A 18 12.95 23.48 8.42
C PRO A 18 11.64 23.60 9.20
N PRO A 19 11.54 23.04 10.42
CA PRO A 19 10.38 23.31 11.25
C PRO A 19 10.21 24.82 11.41
N SER A 20 8.98 25.30 11.28
CA SER A 20 8.64 26.69 11.55
C SER A 20 9.17 27.10 12.93
N SER A 21 9.55 28.36 13.11
CA SER A 21 9.98 28.90 14.42
C SER A 21 8.92 28.78 15.54
N THR A 22 7.73 28.27 15.22
CA THR A 22 6.58 28.05 16.10
C THR A 22 6.32 26.58 16.44
N THR A 23 7.13 25.62 15.98
CA THR A 23 6.91 24.20 16.29
C THR A 23 7.20 23.90 17.77
N HIS A 24 6.30 23.18 18.42
CA HIS A 24 6.43 22.83 19.84
C HIS A 24 7.74 22.06 20.12
N PRO A 25 8.54 22.42 21.14
CA PRO A 25 9.86 21.81 21.38
C PRO A 25 9.83 20.28 21.56
N LEU A 26 8.77 19.73 22.14
CA LEU A 26 8.63 18.28 22.30
C LEU A 26 8.47 17.58 20.94
N ILE A 27 7.68 18.17 20.03
CA ILE A 27 7.48 17.64 18.68
C ILE A 27 8.79 17.69 17.90
N LEU A 28 9.58 18.76 18.04
CA LEU A 28 10.90 18.87 17.42
C LEU A 28 11.84 17.75 17.87
N ARG A 29 11.96 17.54 19.19
CA ARG A 29 12.80 16.46 19.75
C ARG A 29 12.32 15.08 19.30
N PHE A 30 11.02 14.88 19.22
CA PHE A 30 10.45 13.63 18.71
C PHE A 30 10.80 13.41 17.23
N LEU A 31 10.68 14.42 16.38
CA LEU A 31 11.06 14.34 14.96
C LEU A 31 12.56 14.10 14.78
N GLU A 32 13.41 14.76 15.56
CA GLU A 32 14.86 14.52 15.60
C GLU A 32 15.18 13.09 16.02
N SER A 33 14.50 12.58 17.06
CA SER A 33 14.62 11.18 17.51
C SER A 33 14.25 10.20 16.40
N ARG A 34 13.13 10.41 15.70
CA ARG A 34 12.73 9.55 14.56
C ARG A 34 13.74 9.55 13.42
N ASN A 35 14.27 10.73 13.07
CA ASN A 35 15.30 10.85 12.05
C ASN A 35 16.58 10.12 12.47
N LYS A 36 16.99 10.24 13.73
CA LYS A 36 18.15 9.54 14.27
C LYS A 36 17.96 8.03 14.27
N VAL A 37 16.86 7.54 14.82
CA VAL A 37 16.54 6.10 14.86
C VAL A 37 16.50 5.51 13.45
N HIS A 38 15.88 6.20 12.50
CA HIS A 38 15.88 5.76 11.10
C HIS A 38 17.30 5.75 10.49
N HIS A 39 18.11 6.78 10.73
CA HIS A 39 19.48 6.84 10.23
C HIS A 39 20.35 5.72 10.80
N ASP A 40 20.27 5.48 12.10
CA ASP A 40 20.97 4.39 12.79
C ASP A 40 20.54 3.03 12.24
N ALA A 41 19.23 2.84 11.98
CA ALA A 41 18.69 1.64 11.34
C ALA A 41 19.25 1.43 9.92
N VAL A 42 19.35 2.49 9.11
CA VAL A 42 19.94 2.42 7.77
C VAL A 42 21.41 2.00 7.84
N ASN A 43 22.20 2.64 8.71
CA ASN A 43 23.61 2.31 8.89
C ASN A 43 23.81 0.86 9.34
N PHE A 44 22.98 0.41 10.29
CA PHE A 44 22.99 -0.97 10.78
C PHE A 44 22.70 -1.98 9.65
N CYS A 45 21.63 -1.76 8.88
CA CYS A 45 21.29 -2.66 7.78
C CYS A 45 22.37 -2.67 6.69
N GLN A 46 22.98 -1.52 6.38
CA GLN A 46 24.08 -1.42 5.42
C GLN A 46 25.34 -2.17 5.90
N ALA A 47 25.67 -2.09 7.18
CA ALA A 47 26.78 -2.82 7.78
C ALA A 47 26.59 -4.34 7.61
N ILE A 48 25.40 -4.85 7.90
CA ILE A 48 25.07 -6.28 7.69
C ILE A 48 25.20 -6.66 6.22
N LEU A 49 24.64 -5.87 5.28
CA LEU A 49 24.74 -6.18 3.86
C LEU A 49 26.20 -6.18 3.36
N GLN A 50 27.06 -5.34 3.95
CA GLN A 50 28.48 -5.26 3.60
C GLN A 50 29.25 -6.53 3.97
N GLU A 51 28.78 -7.29 4.95
CA GLU A 51 29.39 -8.55 5.39
C GLU A 51 28.91 -9.77 4.56
N LYS A 52 27.85 -9.62 3.76
CA LYS A 52 27.33 -10.70 2.91
C LYS A 52 28.08 -10.80 1.59
N SER A 53 28.03 -11.97 0.97
CA SER A 53 28.82 -12.32 -0.23
C SER A 53 28.20 -11.91 -1.57
N PHE A 54 27.09 -11.17 -1.56
CA PHE A 54 26.40 -10.69 -2.76
C PHE A 54 26.65 -9.20 -3.02
N GLU A 55 26.45 -8.77 -4.26
CA GLU A 55 26.48 -7.36 -4.61
C GLU A 55 25.21 -6.66 -4.10
N TRP A 56 25.34 -5.44 -3.60
CA TRP A 56 24.18 -4.63 -3.22
C TRP A 56 24.36 -3.16 -3.58
N LYS A 57 23.23 -2.47 -3.76
CA LYS A 57 23.20 -1.01 -3.95
C LYS A 57 22.08 -0.39 -3.13
N ALA A 58 22.33 0.78 -2.57
CA ALA A 58 21.28 1.59 -1.93
C ALA A 58 20.74 2.65 -2.88
N LEU A 59 19.43 2.87 -2.83
CA LEU A 59 18.74 3.92 -3.56
C LEU A 59 17.66 4.56 -2.66
N MET A 60 17.57 5.89 -2.68
CA MET A 60 16.45 6.58 -2.03
C MET A 60 15.17 6.28 -2.81
N ARG A 61 14.09 5.91 -2.11
CA ARG A 61 12.82 5.53 -2.76
C ARG A 61 12.24 6.64 -3.66
N ASN A 62 12.49 7.91 -3.34
CA ASN A 62 12.07 9.07 -4.15
C ASN A 62 12.83 9.19 -5.48
N ASN A 63 13.97 8.51 -5.62
CA ASN A 63 14.77 8.49 -6.84
C ASN A 63 14.39 7.32 -7.76
N LEU A 64 13.41 6.48 -7.37
CA LEU A 64 12.84 5.47 -8.25
C LEU A 64 12.02 6.14 -9.34
N SER A 65 12.41 5.89 -10.58
CA SER A 65 11.74 6.39 -11.79
C SER A 65 11.54 5.32 -12.85
N GLN A 66 12.16 4.14 -12.67
CA GLN A 66 12.14 3.02 -13.60
C GLN A 66 11.73 1.75 -12.85
N PRO A 67 11.11 0.77 -13.53
CA PRO A 67 10.85 -0.53 -12.96
C PRO A 67 12.11 -1.18 -12.39
N ILE A 68 11.98 -1.82 -11.24
CA ILE A 68 13.06 -2.53 -10.57
C ILE A 68 13.25 -3.87 -11.27
N ASN A 69 14.42 -4.04 -11.88
CA ASN A 69 14.83 -5.25 -12.58
C ASN A 69 16.25 -5.65 -12.14
N ASP A 70 16.71 -6.82 -12.58
CA ASP A 70 18.10 -7.30 -12.45
C ASP A 70 18.62 -7.39 -10.99
N VAL A 71 17.72 -7.67 -10.05
CA VAL A 71 18.05 -7.98 -8.66
C VAL A 71 17.28 -9.20 -8.19
N ASP A 72 17.85 -9.93 -7.23
CA ASP A 72 17.27 -11.15 -6.68
C ASP A 72 16.40 -10.88 -5.44
N LEU A 73 16.59 -9.72 -4.80
CA LEU A 73 15.86 -9.28 -3.62
C LEU A 73 15.82 -7.75 -3.55
N VAL A 74 14.67 -7.22 -3.16
CA VAL A 74 14.54 -5.83 -2.70
C VAL A 74 14.43 -5.83 -1.18
N VAL A 75 15.24 -5.02 -0.50
CA VAL A 75 15.13 -4.75 0.94
C VAL A 75 14.68 -3.32 1.13
N THR A 76 13.52 -3.09 1.74
CA THR A 76 13.06 -1.73 2.04
C THR A 76 13.33 -1.37 3.49
N VAL A 77 14.03 -0.28 3.76
CA VAL A 77 14.29 0.22 5.12
C VAL A 77 13.44 1.46 5.37
N GLY A 78 12.46 1.35 6.27
CA GLY A 78 11.47 2.38 6.52
C GLY A 78 10.27 1.86 7.28
N GLY A 79 9.08 2.00 6.70
CA GLY A 79 7.86 1.34 7.17
C GLY A 79 7.06 0.85 5.96
N ASP A 80 5.78 0.52 6.17
CA ASP A 80 4.92 0.02 5.09
C ASP A 80 4.88 0.96 3.87
N GLY A 81 4.94 2.28 4.10
CA GLY A 81 4.98 3.27 3.01
C GLY A 81 6.19 3.12 2.08
N THR A 82 7.34 2.66 2.57
CA THR A 82 8.51 2.39 1.70
C THR A 82 8.30 1.12 0.88
N LEU A 83 7.72 0.08 1.49
CA LEU A 83 7.37 -1.17 0.79
C LEU A 83 6.29 -0.93 -0.26
N LEU A 84 5.25 -0.16 0.06
CA LEU A 84 4.20 0.24 -0.88
C LEU A 84 4.80 0.96 -2.08
N GLN A 85 5.65 1.96 -1.85
CA GLN A 85 6.32 2.67 -2.95
C GLN A 85 7.22 1.76 -3.78
N ALA A 86 7.92 0.81 -3.17
CA ALA A 86 8.71 -0.18 -3.91
C ALA A 86 7.79 -1.05 -4.80
N SER A 87 6.66 -1.51 -4.27
CA SER A 87 5.73 -2.39 -4.96
C SER A 87 5.19 -1.83 -6.29
N HIS A 88 5.14 -0.50 -6.43
CA HIS A 88 4.70 0.19 -7.64
C HIS A 88 5.67 0.04 -8.81
N PHE A 89 6.92 -0.33 -8.54
CA PHE A 89 7.98 -0.53 -9.53
C PHE A 89 8.37 -2.00 -9.71
N MET A 90 7.70 -2.93 -9.02
CA MET A 90 8.06 -4.35 -9.00
C MET A 90 7.12 -5.23 -9.83
N ASP A 91 7.70 -6.24 -10.49
CA ASP A 91 6.97 -7.33 -11.13
C ASP A 91 6.65 -8.48 -10.13
N ASP A 92 6.27 -9.64 -10.63
CA ASP A 92 5.94 -10.85 -9.86
C ASP A 92 7.13 -11.80 -9.67
N LYS A 93 8.35 -11.40 -10.08
CA LYS A 93 9.53 -12.25 -10.02
C LYS A 93 10.37 -11.96 -8.80
N ILE A 94 10.56 -10.68 -8.50
CA ILE A 94 11.49 -10.21 -7.47
C ILE A 94 10.77 -10.15 -6.11
N PRO A 95 11.23 -10.87 -5.08
CA PRO A 95 10.69 -10.74 -3.74
C PRO A 95 11.14 -9.45 -3.05
N VAL A 96 10.32 -8.96 -2.11
CA VAL A 96 10.64 -7.83 -1.24
C VAL A 96 10.61 -8.22 0.24
N LEU A 97 11.62 -7.75 0.98
CA LEU A 97 11.69 -7.80 2.44
C LEU A 97 11.53 -6.40 3.01
N GLY A 98 10.49 -6.20 3.83
CA GLY A 98 10.29 -4.96 4.58
C GLY A 98 11.02 -4.97 5.92
N VAL A 99 11.83 -3.93 6.17
CA VAL A 99 12.47 -3.66 7.47
C VAL A 99 11.84 -2.40 8.06
N ASN A 100 11.12 -2.57 9.17
CA ASN A 100 10.59 -1.47 9.95
C ASN A 100 11.73 -0.81 10.74
N SER A 101 12.21 0.33 10.24
CA SER A 101 13.33 1.08 10.81
C SER A 101 12.95 1.89 12.04
N ASP A 102 11.66 2.14 12.25
CA ASP A 102 11.17 3.04 13.30
C ASP A 102 9.83 2.52 13.87
N PRO A 103 9.80 1.33 14.52
CA PRO A 103 8.57 0.76 15.06
C PRO A 103 7.95 1.63 16.15
N THR A 104 6.62 1.61 16.27
CA THR A 104 5.91 2.27 17.38
C THR A 104 6.30 1.67 18.71
N GLN A 105 6.67 2.52 19.67
CA GLN A 105 6.99 2.15 21.04
C GLN A 105 5.79 2.48 21.93
N ILE A 106 5.20 1.47 22.57
CA ILE A 106 3.96 1.62 23.35
C ILE A 106 4.19 2.60 24.51
N ASP A 107 5.29 2.45 25.23
CA ASP A 107 5.64 3.32 26.36
C ASP A 107 5.75 4.79 25.95
N GLU A 108 6.31 5.07 24.75
CA GLU A 108 6.41 6.42 24.21
C GLU A 108 5.03 7.01 23.86
N VAL A 109 4.14 6.19 23.27
CA VAL A 109 2.78 6.60 22.96
C VAL A 109 1.99 6.90 24.22
N GLU A 110 2.09 6.06 25.25
CA GLU A 110 1.41 6.28 26.53
C GLU A 110 1.92 7.56 27.20
N GLN A 111 3.24 7.76 27.22
CA GLN A 111 3.89 8.92 27.83
C GLN A 111 3.44 10.25 27.19
N PHE A 112 3.29 10.30 25.87
CA PHE A 112 3.01 11.53 25.13
C PHE A 112 1.56 11.67 24.66
N SER A 113 0.67 10.73 25.02
CA SER A 113 -0.73 10.66 24.56
C SER A 113 -1.55 11.95 24.71
N ASN A 114 -1.26 12.75 25.74
CA ASN A 114 -1.94 14.03 26.00
C ASN A 114 -1.27 15.25 25.36
N GLU A 115 -0.08 15.09 24.78
CA GLU A 115 0.73 16.17 24.22
C GLU A 115 0.66 16.20 22.68
N PHE A 116 0.87 15.04 22.05
CA PHE A 116 0.83 14.89 20.60
C PHE A 116 0.74 13.41 20.20
N ASP A 117 0.50 13.16 18.90
CA ASP A 117 0.55 11.82 18.34
C ASP A 117 2.01 11.33 18.23
N ALA A 118 2.43 10.53 19.21
CA ALA A 118 3.75 9.92 19.28
C ALA A 118 3.83 8.54 18.58
N THR A 119 2.82 8.16 17.78
CA THR A 119 2.90 6.93 17.02
C THR A 119 4.01 6.99 15.96
N ARG A 120 4.69 5.87 15.77
CA ARG A 120 5.70 5.68 14.72
C ARG A 120 5.15 4.74 13.65
N SER A 121 5.98 3.89 13.04
CA SER A 121 5.52 2.97 12.01
C SER A 121 4.98 1.68 12.63
N THR A 122 3.74 1.30 12.28
CA THR A 122 3.21 -0.03 12.62
C THR A 122 3.99 -1.14 11.91
N GLY A 123 4.34 -0.96 10.63
CA GLY A 123 5.13 -1.93 9.86
C GLY A 123 4.42 -3.27 9.67
N GLN A 124 3.13 -3.23 9.34
CA GLN A 124 2.28 -4.42 9.20
C GLN A 124 2.84 -5.42 8.17
N LEU A 125 3.45 -4.93 7.09
CA LEU A 125 4.02 -5.75 6.02
C LEU A 125 5.53 -5.99 6.19
N CYS A 126 6.17 -5.35 7.16
CA CYS A 126 7.61 -5.49 7.40
C CYS A 126 7.92 -6.74 8.24
N ALA A 127 8.50 -7.77 7.62
CA ALA A 127 8.91 -9.00 8.32
C ALA A 127 10.10 -8.84 9.28
N ALA A 128 10.83 -7.72 9.21
CA ALA A 128 11.97 -7.47 10.06
C ALA A 128 11.94 -6.07 10.71
N THR A 129 12.67 -5.93 11.80
CA THR A 129 13.12 -4.67 12.39
C THR A 129 14.65 -4.69 12.46
N VAL A 130 15.27 -3.62 12.98
CA VAL A 130 16.71 -3.63 13.26
C VAL A 130 17.13 -4.75 14.21
N GLU A 131 16.23 -5.23 15.08
CA GLU A 131 16.55 -6.23 16.10
C GLU A 131 16.77 -7.62 15.52
N ASN A 132 16.14 -7.93 14.38
CA ASN A 132 16.16 -9.26 13.78
C ASN A 132 16.52 -9.28 12.28
N PHE A 133 16.89 -8.14 11.70
CA PHE A 133 17.15 -8.04 10.26
C PHE A 133 18.18 -9.06 9.77
N GLU A 134 19.30 -9.20 10.47
CA GLU A 134 20.35 -10.16 10.09
C GLU A 134 19.83 -11.60 10.08
N GLN A 135 19.17 -12.01 11.16
CA GLN A 135 18.60 -13.35 11.28
C GLN A 135 17.58 -13.65 10.16
N VAL A 136 16.68 -12.70 9.86
CA VAL A 136 15.69 -12.86 8.80
C VAL A 136 16.37 -12.94 7.43
N LEU A 137 17.36 -12.08 7.18
CA LEU A 137 18.13 -12.09 5.94
C LEU A 137 18.86 -13.43 5.75
N ASP A 138 19.54 -13.93 6.77
CA ASP A 138 20.25 -15.22 6.71
C ASP A 138 19.30 -16.38 6.48
N SER A 139 18.15 -16.38 7.14
CA SER A 139 17.10 -17.38 6.92
C SER A 139 16.57 -17.36 5.47
N ILE A 140 16.52 -16.19 4.83
CA ILE A 140 16.16 -16.06 3.40
C ILE A 140 17.29 -16.59 2.50
N LEU A 141 18.55 -16.26 2.81
CA LEU A 141 19.72 -16.72 2.04
C LEU A 141 19.88 -18.23 2.09
N GLU A 142 19.56 -18.84 3.24
CA GLU A 142 19.56 -20.29 3.46
C GLU A 142 18.31 -20.98 2.90
N GLY A 143 17.31 -20.21 2.43
CA GLY A 143 16.07 -20.74 1.86
C GLY A 143 15.09 -21.31 2.90
N GLN A 144 15.25 -20.96 4.17
CA GLN A 144 14.37 -21.39 5.27
C GLN A 144 13.03 -20.63 5.27
N ILE A 145 13.04 -19.38 4.78
CA ILE A 145 11.83 -18.57 4.62
C ILE A 145 11.57 -18.38 3.13
N VAL A 146 10.31 -18.57 2.72
CA VAL A 146 9.85 -18.35 1.36
C VAL A 146 8.90 -17.15 1.29
N PRO A 147 8.90 -16.38 0.19
CA PRO A 147 8.00 -15.25 0.04
C PRO A 147 6.57 -15.71 -0.25
N SER A 148 5.60 -14.91 0.20
CA SER A 148 4.18 -15.05 -0.09
C SER A 148 3.76 -14.18 -1.27
N ASN A 149 2.72 -14.60 -2.00
CA ASN A 149 2.19 -13.84 -3.13
C ASN A 149 0.98 -13.00 -2.70
N LEU A 150 1.17 -11.68 -2.59
CA LEU A 150 0.08 -10.74 -2.31
C LEU A 150 -0.62 -10.30 -3.59
N ALA A 151 -1.95 -10.29 -3.55
CA ALA A 151 -2.77 -9.74 -4.63
C ALA A 151 -2.53 -8.22 -4.76
N ARG A 152 -2.64 -7.72 -5.99
CA ARG A 152 -2.64 -6.28 -6.29
C ARG A 152 -3.86 -5.92 -7.13
N ILE A 153 -4.29 -4.66 -7.03
CA ILE A 153 -5.41 -4.12 -7.83
C ILE A 153 -4.87 -3.68 -9.19
N MET A 154 -5.47 -4.23 -10.24
CA MET A 154 -5.32 -3.74 -11.61
C MET A 154 -6.48 -2.82 -11.95
N ILE A 155 -6.17 -1.67 -12.55
CA ILE A 155 -7.14 -0.65 -12.94
C ILE A 155 -6.98 -0.37 -14.43
N SER A 156 -8.09 -0.33 -15.17
CA SER A 156 -8.13 0.22 -16.53
C SER A 156 -9.16 1.34 -16.60
N VAL A 157 -8.83 2.41 -17.32
CA VAL A 157 -9.75 3.52 -17.61
C VAL A 157 -9.95 3.56 -19.12
N ASN A 158 -11.19 3.43 -19.59
CA ASN A 158 -11.55 3.37 -21.01
C ASN A 158 -10.71 2.33 -21.78
N ALA A 159 -10.60 1.12 -21.23
CA ALA A 159 -9.77 0.01 -21.74
C ALA A 159 -8.25 0.27 -21.78
N GLN A 160 -7.77 1.41 -21.27
CA GLN A 160 -6.35 1.67 -21.08
C GLN A 160 -5.92 1.31 -19.65
N GLN A 161 -5.07 0.31 -19.51
CA GLN A 161 -4.54 -0.11 -18.21
C GLN A 161 -3.63 0.99 -17.62
N LEU A 162 -3.80 1.27 -16.33
CA LEU A 162 -2.87 2.10 -15.59
C LEU A 162 -1.55 1.34 -15.36
N SER A 163 -0.43 2.07 -15.32
CA SER A 163 0.91 1.48 -15.18
C SER A 163 1.21 0.97 -13.77
N THR A 164 0.44 1.38 -12.77
CA THR A 164 0.68 1.07 -11.36
C THR A 164 -0.41 0.15 -10.82
N TYR A 165 0.01 -0.92 -10.13
CA TYR A 165 -0.89 -1.81 -9.41
C TYR A 165 -0.94 -1.41 -7.94
N ALA A 166 -2.15 -1.27 -7.36
CA ALA A 166 -2.30 -0.92 -5.95
C ALA A 166 -2.04 -2.15 -5.07
N LEU A 167 -1.19 -2.04 -4.06
CA LEU A 167 -1.00 -3.09 -3.08
C LEU A 167 -2.02 -3.01 -1.95
N ASN A 168 -2.39 -1.82 -1.50
CA ASN A 168 -3.39 -1.62 -0.46
C ASN A 168 -4.77 -1.35 -1.04
N ASP A 169 -4.98 -0.14 -1.55
CA ASP A 169 -6.30 0.33 -1.95
C ASP A 169 -6.27 1.39 -3.03
N ILE A 170 -7.42 1.55 -3.68
CA ILE A 170 -7.72 2.64 -4.58
C ILE A 170 -8.89 3.44 -4.03
N LEU A 171 -8.87 4.75 -4.24
CA LEU A 171 -9.99 5.64 -3.95
C LEU A 171 -10.34 6.43 -5.20
N ALA A 172 -11.49 6.13 -5.80
CA ALA A 172 -12.10 6.95 -6.83
C ALA A 172 -13.04 7.97 -6.17
N ALA A 173 -12.72 9.26 -6.25
CA ALA A 173 -13.48 10.32 -5.60
C ALA A 173 -13.41 11.64 -6.38
N HIS A 174 -14.28 12.58 -6.04
CA HIS A 174 -14.11 13.97 -6.45
C HIS A 174 -12.86 14.57 -5.76
N PRO A 175 -12.01 15.35 -6.45
CA PRO A 175 -10.76 15.88 -5.87
C PRO A 175 -10.98 16.86 -4.71
N CYS A 176 -12.12 17.56 -4.70
CA CYS A 176 -12.55 18.34 -3.55
C CYS A 176 -13.38 17.44 -2.61
N PRO A 177 -12.97 17.21 -1.35
CA PRO A 177 -13.69 16.35 -0.40
C PRO A 177 -15.07 16.91 0.00
N ALA A 178 -15.29 18.21 -0.17
CA ALA A 178 -16.58 18.87 0.07
C ALA A 178 -17.56 18.74 -1.13
N SER A 179 -17.23 17.93 -2.14
CA SER A 179 -18.02 17.78 -3.37
C SER A 179 -18.43 16.33 -3.60
N LEU A 180 -19.57 16.16 -4.26
CA LEU A 180 -20.18 14.86 -4.49
C LEU A 180 -19.51 14.07 -5.62
N SER A 181 -19.28 12.78 -5.38
CA SER A 181 -18.97 11.80 -6.41
C SER A 181 -20.26 11.13 -6.90
N ARG A 182 -20.43 11.07 -8.23
CA ARG A 182 -21.52 10.33 -8.88
C ARG A 182 -20.92 9.28 -9.78
N PHE A 183 -21.34 8.04 -9.62
CA PHE A 183 -20.89 6.92 -10.43
C PHE A 183 -21.92 5.80 -10.35
N SER A 184 -21.81 4.82 -11.23
CA SER A 184 -22.53 3.56 -11.10
C SER A 184 -21.55 2.40 -11.06
N LEU A 185 -21.87 1.33 -10.34
CA LEU A 185 -21.02 0.14 -10.24
C LEU A 185 -21.79 -1.14 -10.55
N ARG A 186 -21.09 -2.15 -11.07
CA ARG A 186 -21.59 -3.49 -11.32
C ARG A 186 -20.43 -4.48 -11.32
N ILE A 187 -20.64 -5.69 -10.82
CA ILE A 187 -19.66 -6.77 -10.83
C ILE A 187 -20.07 -7.81 -11.88
N ARG A 188 -19.11 -8.28 -12.69
CA ARG A 188 -19.30 -9.35 -13.68
C ARG A 188 -18.28 -10.45 -13.47
N LYS A 189 -18.62 -11.66 -13.91
CA LYS A 189 -17.64 -12.75 -14.04
C LYS A 189 -16.74 -12.49 -15.25
N ASN A 190 -15.51 -12.99 -15.18
CA ASN A 190 -14.55 -12.81 -16.26
C ASN A 190 -14.87 -13.69 -17.48
N ASP A 191 -15.33 -14.92 -17.26
CA ASP A 191 -15.55 -15.91 -18.33
C ASP A 191 -16.93 -15.79 -18.99
N HIS A 192 -17.82 -15.00 -18.38
CA HIS A 192 -19.18 -14.78 -18.86
C HIS A 192 -19.54 -13.32 -18.68
N ASP A 193 -20.06 -12.69 -19.72
CA ASP A 193 -20.53 -11.29 -19.66
C ASP A 193 -21.85 -11.13 -18.85
N GLN A 194 -22.20 -12.14 -18.04
CA GLN A 194 -23.37 -12.14 -17.18
C GLN A 194 -23.05 -11.38 -15.87
N PRO A 195 -23.89 -10.41 -15.48
CA PRO A 195 -23.69 -9.66 -14.25
C PRO A 195 -23.85 -10.55 -13.01
N CYS A 196 -22.92 -10.43 -12.07
CA CYS A 196 -23.00 -11.05 -10.74
C CYS A 196 -23.75 -10.17 -9.74
N SER A 197 -23.87 -8.87 -10.03
CA SER A 197 -24.61 -7.91 -9.22
C SER A 197 -25.48 -7.00 -10.08
N PRO A 198 -26.57 -6.40 -9.54
CA PRO A 198 -27.30 -5.35 -10.23
C PRO A 198 -26.41 -4.13 -10.50
N LEU A 199 -26.84 -3.27 -11.43
CA LEU A 199 -26.22 -1.94 -11.55
C LEU A 199 -26.69 -1.08 -10.39
N VAL A 200 -25.73 -0.48 -9.68
CA VAL A 200 -26.00 0.35 -8.51
C VAL A 200 -25.54 1.76 -8.82
N ASN A 201 -26.47 2.72 -8.78
CA ASN A 201 -26.15 4.14 -8.94
C ASN A 201 -25.82 4.75 -7.58
N CYS A 202 -24.67 5.40 -7.50
CA CYS A 202 -24.11 5.93 -6.27
C CYS A 202 -23.95 7.45 -6.34
N ARG A 203 -24.33 8.09 -5.23
CA ARG A 203 -24.00 9.48 -4.89
C ARG A 203 -23.30 9.41 -3.54
N SER A 204 -22.02 9.71 -3.47
CA SER A 204 -21.23 9.41 -2.27
C SER A 204 -19.97 10.29 -2.17
N SER A 205 -19.16 10.13 -1.12
CA SER A 205 -17.83 10.76 -1.06
C SER A 205 -16.75 10.02 -1.84
N GLY A 206 -17.08 8.86 -2.43
CA GLY A 206 -16.23 8.09 -3.33
C GLY A 206 -16.47 6.59 -3.26
N LEU A 207 -15.69 5.85 -4.04
CA LEU A 207 -15.59 4.39 -4.03
C LEU A 207 -14.18 4.00 -3.61
N ARG A 208 -14.06 3.22 -2.54
CA ARG A 208 -12.80 2.60 -2.13
C ARG A 208 -12.82 1.12 -2.51
N VAL A 209 -11.71 0.61 -3.04
CA VAL A 209 -11.50 -0.83 -3.26
C VAL A 209 -10.14 -1.20 -2.71
N SER A 210 -10.05 -2.24 -1.87
CA SER A 210 -8.81 -2.70 -1.27
C SER A 210 -8.52 -4.16 -1.55
N THR A 211 -7.24 -4.52 -1.56
CA THR A 211 -6.78 -5.91 -1.44
C THR A 211 -6.93 -6.39 0.01
N ALA A 212 -6.52 -7.63 0.26
CA ALA A 212 -6.32 -8.13 1.62
C ALA A 212 -5.26 -7.36 2.41
N ALA A 213 -4.15 -6.96 1.77
CA ALA A 213 -3.08 -6.19 2.42
C ALA A 213 -3.58 -4.80 2.86
N GLY A 214 -4.45 -4.17 2.06
CA GLY A 214 -5.07 -2.89 2.41
C GLY A 214 -6.28 -3.01 3.34
N SER A 215 -6.74 -4.22 3.66
CA SER A 215 -7.96 -4.44 4.46
C SER A 215 -7.83 -3.94 5.89
N THR A 216 -6.62 -3.90 6.45
CA THR A 216 -6.28 -3.38 7.78
C THR A 216 -5.87 -1.90 7.79
N ALA A 217 -5.82 -1.25 6.61
CA ALA A 217 -5.41 0.14 6.44
C ALA A 217 -6.64 1.08 6.29
N ALA A 218 -6.67 1.92 5.26
CA ALA A 218 -7.76 2.88 5.04
C ALA A 218 -9.14 2.22 4.86
N MET A 219 -9.20 0.95 4.44
CA MET A 219 -10.43 0.17 4.40
C MET A 219 -10.96 -0.14 5.81
N HIS A 220 -10.09 -0.56 6.74
CA HIS A 220 -10.46 -0.80 8.13
C HIS A 220 -11.00 0.48 8.80
N SER A 221 -10.32 1.61 8.61
CA SER A 221 -10.77 2.90 9.14
C SER A 221 -12.13 3.33 8.59
N ALA A 222 -12.53 2.86 7.41
CA ALA A 222 -13.83 3.13 6.82
C ALA A 222 -14.95 2.20 7.33
N GLY A 223 -14.63 1.23 8.18
CA GLY A 223 -15.57 0.20 8.66
C GLY A 223 -15.60 -1.07 7.82
N GLY A 224 -14.58 -1.28 6.98
CA GLY A 224 -14.41 -2.52 6.22
C GLY A 224 -14.00 -3.71 7.10
N PHE A 225 -13.97 -4.89 6.48
CA PHE A 225 -13.58 -6.14 7.13
C PHE A 225 -12.09 -6.43 6.96
N SER A 226 -11.45 -6.96 8.00
CA SER A 226 -10.12 -7.57 7.87
C SER A 226 -10.23 -8.85 7.01
N MET A 227 -9.28 -9.02 6.10
CA MET A 227 -9.23 -10.16 5.18
C MET A 227 -8.01 -11.04 5.48
N PRO A 228 -8.07 -12.36 5.21
CA PRO A 228 -6.87 -13.21 5.22
C PRO A 228 -5.84 -12.65 4.25
N ILE A 229 -4.60 -12.43 4.69
CA ILE A 229 -3.58 -11.66 3.95
C ILE A 229 -3.30 -12.22 2.54
N LEU A 230 -3.47 -13.53 2.34
CA LEU A 230 -3.23 -14.23 1.07
C LEU A 230 -4.46 -14.29 0.15
N SER A 231 -5.60 -13.72 0.57
CA SER A 231 -6.82 -13.69 -0.24
C SER A 231 -6.58 -12.94 -1.55
N GLN A 232 -7.09 -13.52 -2.65
CA GLN A 232 -7.08 -12.92 -3.98
C GLN A 232 -8.36 -12.12 -4.29
N ASP A 233 -9.31 -12.11 -3.36
CA ASP A 233 -10.49 -11.29 -3.45
C ASP A 233 -10.15 -9.83 -3.15
N LEU A 234 -10.93 -8.92 -3.71
CA LEU A 234 -10.94 -7.51 -3.31
C LEU A 234 -12.17 -7.23 -2.45
N GLN A 235 -12.08 -6.21 -1.63
CA GLN A 235 -13.20 -5.64 -0.89
C GLN A 235 -13.48 -4.24 -1.40
N TYR A 236 -14.75 -3.87 -1.60
CA TYR A 236 -15.15 -2.54 -2.03
C TYR A 236 -16.10 -1.88 -1.04
N MET A 237 -16.03 -0.56 -0.93
CA MET A 237 -16.91 0.24 -0.09
C MET A 237 -17.24 1.57 -0.77
N VAL A 238 -18.53 1.83 -0.96
CA VAL A 238 -19.07 3.14 -1.30
C VAL A 238 -19.06 3.98 -0.01
N ARG A 239 -18.28 5.06 -0.01
CA ARG A 239 -18.09 5.90 1.19
C ARG A 239 -19.24 6.90 1.35
N GLU A 240 -19.88 6.92 2.52
CA GLU A 240 -20.93 7.89 2.88
C GLU A 240 -22.03 8.01 1.81
N PRO A 241 -22.70 6.89 1.43
CA PRO A 241 -23.70 6.91 0.37
C PRO A 241 -24.90 7.79 0.75
N ILE A 242 -25.32 8.63 -0.19
CA ILE A 242 -26.55 9.42 -0.10
C ILE A 242 -27.70 8.54 -0.60
N SER A 243 -28.44 7.94 0.33
CA SER A 243 -29.53 7.02 0.03
C SER A 243 -30.64 7.67 -0.80
N SER A 244 -31.08 6.98 -1.85
CA SER A 244 -32.36 7.20 -2.53
C SER A 244 -33.07 5.85 -2.67
N GLY A 245 -33.34 5.18 -1.54
CA GLY A 245 -34.06 3.90 -1.48
C GLY A 245 -33.27 2.72 -0.90
N ALA A 246 -33.91 1.54 -0.86
CA ALA A 246 -33.50 0.30 -0.19
C ALA A 246 -32.37 -0.48 -0.91
N VAL A 247 -31.23 0.15 -1.14
CA VAL A 247 -30.01 -0.48 -1.69
C VAL A 247 -28.82 -0.57 -0.69
N PRO A 248 -28.99 -0.75 0.65
CA PRO A 248 -27.83 -0.87 1.56
C PRO A 248 -26.89 -2.03 1.19
N ASP A 249 -27.46 -3.15 0.73
CA ASP A 249 -26.75 -4.44 0.57
C ASP A 249 -25.63 -4.43 -0.48
N PHE A 250 -25.53 -3.37 -1.29
CA PHE A 250 -24.51 -3.25 -2.34
C PHE A 250 -23.58 -2.05 -2.15
N MET A 251 -23.60 -1.41 -0.98
CA MET A 251 -22.66 -0.32 -0.66
C MET A 251 -21.30 -0.84 -0.19
N HIS A 252 -21.23 -2.12 0.20
CA HIS A 252 -20.02 -2.76 0.68
C HIS A 252 -20.07 -4.24 0.34
N GLY A 253 -18.99 -4.80 -0.18
CA GLY A 253 -18.92 -6.23 -0.47
C GLY A 253 -17.56 -6.65 -1.02
N PHE A 254 -17.56 -7.78 -1.72
CA PHE A 254 -16.35 -8.36 -2.29
C PHE A 254 -16.43 -8.44 -3.82
N VAL A 255 -15.28 -8.32 -4.46
CA VAL A 255 -15.05 -8.69 -5.86
C VAL A 255 -14.18 -9.94 -5.83
N LYS A 256 -14.72 -11.07 -6.29
CA LYS A 256 -13.96 -12.34 -6.31
C LYS A 256 -12.84 -12.30 -7.34
N HIS A 257 -11.83 -13.14 -7.17
CA HIS A 257 -10.71 -13.23 -8.11
C HIS A 257 -11.14 -13.48 -9.57
N ASP A 258 -12.21 -14.26 -9.78
CA ASP A 258 -12.81 -14.54 -11.09
C ASP A 258 -13.80 -13.45 -11.57
N GLN A 259 -13.84 -12.30 -10.90
CA GLN A 259 -14.73 -11.18 -11.19
C GLN A 259 -13.97 -9.89 -11.50
N THR A 260 -14.66 -8.99 -12.19
CA THR A 260 -14.22 -7.62 -12.43
C THR A 260 -15.34 -6.66 -12.05
N MET A 261 -14.99 -5.60 -11.33
CA MET A 261 -15.89 -4.48 -11.04
C MET A 261 -15.78 -3.45 -12.15
N TYR A 262 -16.93 -3.08 -12.71
CA TYR A 262 -17.09 -2.02 -13.69
C TYR A 262 -17.76 -0.83 -13.03
N THR A 263 -17.11 0.33 -13.11
CA THR A 263 -17.61 1.59 -12.62
C THR A 263 -17.72 2.60 -13.76
N THR A 264 -18.88 3.21 -13.97
CA THR A 264 -19.03 4.36 -14.88
C THR A 264 -19.08 5.63 -14.06
N TRP A 265 -18.13 6.54 -14.28
CA TRP A 265 -18.06 7.83 -13.60
C TRP A 265 -19.03 8.84 -14.22
N SER A 266 -19.74 9.59 -13.38
CA SER A 266 -20.79 10.55 -13.81
C SER A 266 -20.64 11.94 -13.19
N SER A 267 -19.51 12.24 -12.56
CA SER A 267 -19.16 13.58 -12.11
C SER A 267 -18.23 14.26 -13.11
N ARG A 268 -18.34 15.58 -13.30
CA ARG A 268 -17.48 16.35 -14.23
C ARG A 268 -15.98 16.20 -13.96
N LYS A 269 -15.62 16.00 -12.69
CA LYS A 269 -14.25 15.77 -12.23
C LYS A 269 -14.24 14.55 -11.34
N GLY A 270 -13.19 13.75 -11.46
CA GLY A 270 -12.86 12.71 -10.51
C GLY A 270 -11.37 12.40 -10.57
N ILE A 271 -10.92 11.67 -9.58
CA ILE A 271 -9.54 11.25 -9.46
C ILE A 271 -9.51 9.87 -8.81
N ILE A 272 -8.70 8.97 -9.37
CA ILE A 272 -8.38 7.67 -8.79
C ILE A 272 -7.04 7.84 -8.08
N TYR A 273 -7.03 7.68 -6.77
CA TYR A 273 -5.83 7.60 -5.95
C TYR A 273 -5.40 6.14 -5.78
N VAL A 274 -4.11 5.86 -5.88
CA VAL A 274 -3.53 4.51 -5.77
C VAL A 274 -2.56 4.50 -4.58
N ASP A 275 -2.86 3.70 -3.56
CA ASP A 275 -2.07 3.56 -2.33
C ASP A 275 -1.70 4.90 -1.66
N GLY A 276 -2.66 5.83 -1.62
CA GLY A 276 -2.50 7.18 -1.10
C GLY A 276 -2.53 8.26 -2.18
N SER A 277 -2.08 9.47 -1.84
CA SER A 277 -2.28 10.66 -2.69
C SER A 277 -1.23 10.85 -3.80
N HIS A 278 -0.08 10.21 -3.68
CA HIS A 278 1.09 10.46 -4.53
C HIS A 278 0.91 9.97 -5.97
N ILE A 279 0.25 8.84 -6.16
CA ILE A 279 -0.08 8.30 -7.48
C ILE A 279 -1.57 8.51 -7.70
N ASN A 280 -1.89 9.23 -8.76
CA ASN A 280 -3.27 9.53 -9.09
C ASN A 280 -3.50 9.61 -10.60
N HIS A 281 -4.75 9.35 -10.99
CA HIS A 281 -5.21 9.42 -12.37
C HIS A 281 -6.50 10.22 -12.43
N THR A 282 -6.56 11.25 -13.27
CA THR A 282 -7.77 12.06 -13.44
C THR A 282 -8.78 11.29 -14.28
N ILE A 283 -10.04 11.35 -13.87
CA ILE A 283 -11.19 10.80 -14.60
C ILE A 283 -12.27 11.88 -14.75
N GLN A 284 -13.15 11.71 -15.71
CA GLN A 284 -14.21 12.65 -16.04
C GLN A 284 -15.51 11.93 -16.39
N ASP A 285 -16.57 12.72 -16.58
CA ASP A 285 -17.90 12.22 -16.89
C ASP A 285 -17.88 11.30 -18.13
N GLY A 286 -18.45 10.11 -17.99
CA GLY A 286 -18.49 9.08 -19.02
C GLY A 286 -17.35 8.05 -18.97
N ASP A 287 -16.30 8.28 -18.19
CA ASP A 287 -15.19 7.32 -18.09
C ASP A 287 -15.65 5.99 -17.50
N ILE A 288 -15.16 4.90 -18.09
CA ILE A 288 -15.40 3.53 -17.64
C ILE A 288 -14.14 3.03 -16.94
N ILE A 289 -14.28 2.59 -15.70
CA ILE A 289 -13.21 2.11 -14.84
C ILE A 289 -13.43 0.62 -14.59
N GLU A 290 -12.42 -0.19 -14.90
CA GLU A 290 -12.39 -1.61 -14.64
C GLU A 290 -11.41 -1.90 -13.50
N ILE A 291 -11.86 -2.64 -12.49
CA ILE A 291 -11.10 -2.92 -11.26
C ILE A 291 -11.13 -4.43 -11.01
N SER A 292 -9.95 -5.05 -10.93
CA SER A 292 -9.82 -6.51 -10.69
C SER A 292 -8.54 -6.85 -9.91
N SER A 293 -8.45 -8.06 -9.38
CA SER A 293 -7.23 -8.58 -8.73
C SER A 293 -6.30 -9.34 -9.70
N LYS A 294 -6.40 -9.08 -11.00
CA LYS A 294 -5.60 -9.75 -12.05
C LYS A 294 -4.20 -9.18 -12.26
N ALA A 295 -3.79 -8.21 -11.44
CA ALA A 295 -2.42 -7.71 -11.50
C ALA A 295 -1.43 -8.85 -11.17
N PRO A 296 -0.20 -8.82 -11.72
CA PRO A 296 0.86 -9.70 -11.26
C PRO A 296 1.02 -9.58 -9.73
N THR A 297 1.09 -10.69 -9.00
CA THR A 297 1.19 -10.67 -7.54
C THR A 297 2.52 -10.08 -7.08
N LEU A 298 2.58 -9.50 -5.89
CA LEU A 298 3.83 -9.09 -5.26
C LEU A 298 4.36 -10.22 -4.38
N LYS A 299 5.61 -10.63 -4.58
CA LYS A 299 6.30 -11.56 -3.68
C LYS A 299 6.83 -10.82 -2.46
N VAL A 300 6.35 -11.14 -1.27
CA VAL A 300 6.71 -10.45 -0.02
C VAL A 300 7.09 -11.46 1.05
N PHE A 301 8.19 -11.20 1.76
CA PHE A 301 8.46 -11.87 3.03
C PHE A 301 7.59 -11.23 4.10
N LEU A 302 6.66 -12.01 4.66
CA LEU A 302 5.68 -11.53 5.64
C LEU A 302 6.10 -11.86 7.07
N PRO A 303 5.71 -11.04 8.06
CA PRO A 303 5.77 -11.42 9.47
C PRO A 303 5.03 -12.73 9.73
N TYR A 304 5.57 -13.58 10.59
CA TYR A 304 4.96 -14.88 10.93
C TYR A 304 3.52 -14.75 11.43
N GLN A 305 3.19 -13.68 12.16
CA GLN A 305 1.85 -13.41 12.68
C GLN A 305 0.76 -13.19 11.62
N LEU A 306 1.14 -13.00 10.35
CA LEU A 306 0.18 -12.83 9.24
C LEU A 306 -0.06 -14.11 8.44
N LEU A 307 0.79 -15.13 8.60
CA LEU A 307 0.71 -16.42 7.91
C LEU A 307 -0.18 -17.39 8.68
#